data_AF-A0AAD2FL84-F1
#
_entry.id   AF-A0AAD2FL84-F1
#
_cell.length_a   1.000
_cell.length_b   1.000
_cell.length_c   1.000
_cell.angle_alpha   90.00
_cell.angle_beta   90.00
_cell.angle_gamma   90.00
#
_symmetry.space_group_name_H-M   'P 1'
#
loop_
_entity.id
_entity.type
_entity.pdbx_description
1 polymer ?
#
loop_
_entity_poly.entity_id
_entity_poly.type
_entity_poly.pdbx_seq_one_letter_code
_entity_poly.pdbx_strand_id
1 'polypeptide(L)'
;MKGGETKWLDLSVAKEAFPIEVTKYAVANKLVSEPAFAWWVPYTLRKRDQVLKAVKRRAVKRQKPEKFGIEVPGPGPKGVARAYELDAQNGTSHWNDALIKEVKTILPALRILEDDEDVPVGYQLIELMTVFDVKMDLTRKARICARGDQTDPPMSVTYASVVTRERKEFGEYAGKKAILVKVVYGLKSSGFAWRSLCADVLKEQLEFQPCCGDMDVWRRPCQRKDGSKYYEYILIYTDECKLDGDDYFTWAIGSEEYLQESLRVVKKRIAPMQLTLKKKVYSTLPTGYKPELDSTPFIDDDTAIFYMQLIGILCWLVELGRIDVAAEVSMLSSYNAMPREGHFHAALHILAVYRSTLIVCL
;
A
#
# COMPACT_ATOMS: atom_id res chain seq x y z
N MET A 1 -8.41 -18.61 12.57
CA MET A 1 -8.45 -19.15 11.20
C MET A 1 -9.58 -18.46 10.47
N LYS A 2 -9.33 -17.86 9.29
CA LYS A 2 -10.37 -17.35 8.39
C LYS A 2 -10.72 -18.53 7.47
N GLY A 3 -11.86 -19.19 7.66
CA GLY A 3 -12.23 -20.35 6.83
C GLY A 3 -13.32 -21.30 7.35
N GLY A 4 -13.85 -21.12 8.56
CA GLY A 4 -14.96 -21.97 9.05
C GLY A 4 -14.60 -23.43 9.38
N GLU A 5 -13.39 -23.88 9.09
CA GLU A 5 -12.89 -25.21 9.46
C GLU A 5 -12.68 -25.33 10.99
N THR A 6 -13.24 -26.39 11.58
CA THR A 6 -13.03 -26.73 13.00
C THR A 6 -11.96 -27.80 13.14
N LYS A 7 -10.93 -27.52 13.95
CA LYS A 7 -9.87 -28.48 14.29
C LYS A 7 -9.93 -28.82 15.79
N TRP A 8 -9.83 -30.11 16.12
CA TRP A 8 -9.67 -30.56 17.49
C TRP A 8 -8.28 -30.18 18.01
N LEU A 9 -8.25 -29.54 19.18
CA LEU A 9 -7.03 -29.13 19.87
C LEU A 9 -7.10 -29.61 21.31
N ASP A 10 -6.02 -30.23 21.79
CA ASP A 10 -5.92 -30.66 23.18
C ASP A 10 -6.09 -29.48 24.14
N LEU A 11 -6.91 -29.66 25.18
CA LEU A 11 -7.23 -28.61 26.13
C LEU A 11 -5.98 -28.08 26.86
N SER A 12 -4.99 -28.94 27.12
CA SER A 12 -3.70 -28.55 27.70
C SER A 12 -2.97 -27.54 26.82
N VAL A 13 -2.86 -27.82 25.52
CA VAL A 13 -2.24 -26.95 24.52
C VAL A 13 -3.05 -25.65 24.36
N ALA A 14 -4.38 -25.76 24.27
CA ALA A 14 -5.26 -24.61 24.13
C ALA A 14 -5.14 -23.66 25.33
N LYS A 15 -5.05 -24.21 26.55
CA LYS A 15 -4.90 -23.45 27.78
C LYS A 15 -3.57 -22.69 27.83
N GLU A 16 -2.47 -23.29 27.38
CA GLU A 16 -1.15 -22.65 27.41
C GLU A 16 -1.01 -21.59 26.32
N ALA A 17 -1.51 -21.86 25.12
CA ALA A 17 -1.37 -20.97 23.97
C ALA A 17 -2.40 -19.83 23.97
N PHE A 18 -3.65 -20.11 24.33
CA PHE A 18 -4.80 -19.20 24.21
C PHE A 18 -5.65 -19.15 25.49
N PRO A 19 -5.05 -18.88 26.67
CA PRO A 19 -5.75 -18.98 27.95
C PRO A 19 -6.99 -18.07 28.03
N ILE A 20 -6.97 -16.90 27.40
CA ILE A 20 -8.08 -15.93 27.44
C ILE A 20 -9.24 -16.40 26.57
N GLU A 21 -8.95 -16.90 25.37
CA GLU A 21 -9.92 -17.41 24.41
C GLU A 21 -10.61 -18.66 24.97
N VAL A 22 -9.84 -19.58 25.54
CA VAL A 22 -10.39 -20.79 26.20
C VAL A 22 -11.24 -20.42 27.41
N THR A 23 -10.81 -19.42 28.20
CA THR A 23 -11.61 -18.89 29.32
C THR A 23 -12.95 -18.33 28.82
N LYS A 24 -12.96 -17.53 27.74
CA LYS A 24 -14.20 -17.00 27.15
C LYS A 24 -15.11 -18.12 26.65
N TYR A 25 -14.54 -19.12 26.01
CA TYR A 25 -15.27 -20.30 25.53
C TYR A 25 -15.91 -21.07 26.70
N ALA A 26 -15.16 -21.31 27.77
CA ALA A 26 -15.65 -22.02 28.95
C ALA A 26 -16.81 -21.27 29.63
N VAL A 27 -16.74 -19.94 29.71
CA VAL A 27 -17.84 -19.11 30.23
C VAL A 27 -19.07 -19.18 29.32
N ALA A 28 -18.88 -19.00 28.00
CA ALA A 28 -19.98 -19.01 27.03
C ALA A 28 -20.73 -20.35 27.02
N ASN A 29 -20.02 -21.47 27.21
CA ASN A 29 -20.59 -22.81 27.21
C ASN A 29 -20.92 -23.34 28.62
N LYS A 30 -20.87 -22.50 29.66
CA LYS A 30 -21.17 -22.86 31.05
C LYS A 30 -20.32 -24.01 31.61
N LEU A 31 -19.09 -24.15 31.13
CA LEU A 31 -18.13 -25.20 31.54
C LEU A 31 -17.27 -24.78 32.75
N VAL A 32 -17.52 -23.61 33.34
CA VAL A 32 -16.66 -23.03 34.39
C VAL A 32 -16.59 -23.90 35.65
N SER A 33 -17.67 -24.60 36.00
CA SER A 33 -17.73 -25.49 37.17
C SER A 33 -17.06 -26.84 36.95
N GLU A 34 -16.74 -27.21 35.71
CA GLU A 34 -16.13 -28.50 35.40
C GLU A 34 -14.71 -28.58 35.97
N PRO A 35 -14.24 -29.75 36.45
CA PRO A 35 -12.93 -29.91 37.07
C PRO A 35 -11.76 -29.41 36.21
N ALA A 36 -11.88 -29.54 34.89
CA ALA A 36 -10.86 -29.10 33.95
C ALA A 36 -10.69 -27.57 33.88
N PHE A 37 -11.69 -26.79 34.33
CA PHE A 37 -11.75 -25.33 34.19
C PHE A 37 -11.81 -24.59 35.54
N ALA A 38 -12.45 -25.18 36.55
CA ALA A 38 -12.82 -24.55 37.82
C ALA A 38 -11.66 -23.84 38.54
N TRP A 39 -10.46 -24.41 38.51
CA TRP A 39 -9.33 -23.92 39.30
C TRP A 39 -8.55 -22.77 38.66
N TRP A 40 -8.65 -22.57 37.33
CA TRP A 40 -7.83 -21.57 36.63
C TRP A 40 -8.63 -20.54 35.83
N VAL A 41 -9.84 -20.85 35.36
CA VAL A 41 -10.69 -19.91 34.61
C VAL A 41 -11.01 -18.65 35.44
N PRO A 42 -11.41 -18.74 36.73
CA PRO A 42 -11.65 -17.54 37.55
C PRO A 42 -10.39 -16.68 37.73
N TYR A 43 -9.22 -17.32 37.87
CA TYR A 43 -7.94 -16.62 38.00
C TYR A 43 -7.56 -15.87 36.73
N THR A 44 -7.70 -16.51 35.57
CA THR A 44 -7.41 -15.90 34.26
C THR A 44 -8.34 -14.72 33.96
N LEU A 45 -9.63 -14.79 34.32
CA LEU A 45 -10.55 -13.67 34.19
C LEU A 45 -10.11 -12.45 35.00
N ARG A 46 -9.74 -12.65 36.27
CA ARG A 46 -9.27 -11.57 37.14
C ARG A 46 -8.01 -10.88 36.60
N LYS A 47 -7.11 -11.65 35.98
CA LYS A 47 -5.85 -11.13 35.42
C LYS A 47 -5.89 -10.82 33.94
N ARG A 48 -7.04 -10.94 33.28
CA ARG A 48 -7.19 -10.82 31.81
C ARG A 48 -6.52 -9.57 31.26
N ASP A 49 -6.79 -8.41 31.85
CA ASP A 49 -6.29 -7.14 31.33
C ASP A 49 -4.79 -6.95 31.59
N GLN A 50 -4.25 -7.52 32.67
CA GLN A 50 -2.82 -7.55 32.93
C GLN A 50 -2.09 -8.45 31.92
N VAL A 51 -2.66 -9.64 31.64
CA VAL A 51 -2.15 -10.57 30.62
C VAL A 51 -2.20 -9.92 29.24
N LEU A 52 -3.31 -9.27 28.85
CA LEU A 52 -3.42 -8.54 27.58
C LEU A 52 -2.38 -7.43 27.46
N LYS A 53 -2.16 -6.64 28.52
CA LYS A 53 -1.11 -5.60 28.53
C LYS A 53 0.29 -6.20 28.35
N ALA A 54 0.59 -7.30 29.04
CA ALA A 54 1.88 -7.98 28.93
C ALA A 54 2.10 -8.61 27.54
N VAL A 55 1.08 -9.23 26.96
CA VAL A 55 1.11 -9.81 25.60
C VAL A 55 1.31 -8.72 24.56
N LYS A 56 0.55 -7.61 24.62
CA LYS A 56 0.75 -6.45 23.73
C LYS A 56 2.17 -5.90 23.84
N ARG A 57 2.70 -5.74 25.06
CA ARG A 57 4.07 -5.28 25.29
C ARG A 57 5.11 -6.25 24.71
N ARG A 58 4.92 -7.56 24.84
CA ARG A 58 5.80 -8.59 24.25
C ARG A 58 5.73 -8.62 22.72
N ALA A 59 4.55 -8.46 22.13
CA ALA A 59 4.36 -8.43 20.68
C ALA A 59 5.09 -7.21 20.07
N VAL A 60 4.91 -6.02 20.67
CA VAL A 60 5.61 -4.79 20.26
C VAL A 60 7.13 -4.95 20.41
N LYS A 61 7.62 -5.63 21.45
CA LYS A 61 9.06 -5.85 21.66
C LYS A 61 9.68 -6.88 20.70
N ARG A 62 8.91 -7.87 20.23
CA ARG A 62 9.36 -8.88 19.25
C ARG A 62 9.39 -8.34 17.82
N GLN A 63 8.56 -7.37 17.49
CA GLN A 63 8.67 -6.61 16.26
C GLN A 63 9.73 -5.52 16.44
N LYS A 64 11.02 -5.86 16.37
CA LYS A 64 11.89 -4.92 15.67
C LYS A 64 11.28 -4.81 14.28
N PRO A 65 10.86 -3.63 13.81
CA PRO A 65 10.23 -3.51 12.50
C PRO A 65 11.32 -3.70 11.46
N GLU A 66 11.67 -4.95 11.20
CA GLU A 66 12.60 -5.34 10.15
C GLU A 66 11.78 -5.68 8.91
N LYS A 67 12.20 -5.13 7.77
CA LYS A 67 11.62 -5.42 6.46
C LYS A 67 12.76 -5.85 5.55
N PHE A 68 12.66 -7.06 4.99
CA PHE A 68 13.72 -7.68 4.19
C PHE A 68 15.07 -7.76 4.93
N GLY A 69 15.04 -8.07 6.24
CA GLY A 69 16.25 -8.15 7.07
C GLY A 69 16.90 -6.80 7.41
N ILE A 70 16.29 -5.69 6.99
CA ILE A 70 16.75 -4.33 7.29
C ILE A 70 15.88 -3.74 8.39
N GLU A 71 16.50 -3.24 9.45
CA GLU A 71 15.80 -2.49 10.49
C GLU A 71 15.19 -1.21 9.89
N VAL A 72 13.86 -1.09 9.97
CA VAL A 72 13.11 0.09 9.55
C VAL A 72 12.95 0.99 10.77
N PRO A 73 13.43 2.24 10.74
CA PRO A 73 13.24 3.15 11.87
C PRO A 73 11.74 3.39 12.15
N GLY A 74 11.41 3.55 13.43
CA GLY A 74 10.05 3.95 13.83
C GLY A 74 9.65 5.32 13.25
N PRO A 75 8.38 5.72 13.32
CA PRO A 75 7.98 7.03 12.83
C PRO A 75 8.40 8.19 13.75
N GLY A 76 8.47 9.39 13.18
CA GLY A 76 8.70 10.64 13.91
C GLY A 76 10.18 10.91 14.28
N PRO A 77 10.45 11.88 15.17
CA PRO A 77 11.81 12.36 15.44
C PRO A 77 12.78 11.29 15.97
N LYS A 78 12.30 10.40 16.86
CA LYS A 78 13.09 9.27 17.36
C LYS A 78 13.47 8.30 16.24
N GLY A 79 12.58 8.15 15.26
CA GLY A 79 12.82 7.42 14.03
C GLY A 79 13.95 8.00 13.20
N VAL A 80 13.92 9.31 12.98
CA VAL A 80 14.97 10.04 12.24
C VAL A 80 16.33 9.89 12.92
N ALA A 81 16.39 10.06 14.24
CA ALA A 81 17.61 9.82 15.01
C ALA A 81 18.13 8.39 14.83
N ARG A 82 17.25 7.39 14.93
CA ARG A 82 17.61 5.98 14.70
C ARG A 82 18.07 5.71 13.26
N ALA A 83 17.49 6.39 12.28
CA ALA A 83 17.88 6.27 10.88
C ALA A 83 19.35 6.72 10.68
N TYR A 84 19.74 7.83 11.30
CA TYR A 84 21.14 8.29 11.31
C TYR A 84 22.09 7.35 12.03
N GLU A 85 21.66 6.79 13.17
CA GLU A 85 22.45 5.78 13.88
C GLU A 85 22.67 4.53 13.03
N LEU A 86 21.64 4.05 12.31
CA LEU A 86 21.74 2.89 11.43
C LEU A 86 22.68 3.13 10.26
N ASP A 87 22.62 4.32 9.65
CA ASP A 87 23.55 4.73 8.60
C ASP A 87 25.00 4.77 9.12
N ALA A 88 25.23 5.35 10.30
CA ALA A 88 26.54 5.38 10.95
C ALA A 88 27.07 3.98 11.33
N GLN A 89 26.19 3.10 11.84
CA GLN A 89 26.53 1.72 12.22
C GLN A 89 26.94 0.87 11.02
N ASN A 90 26.28 1.06 9.87
CA ASN A 90 26.52 0.29 8.67
C ASN A 90 27.57 0.94 7.73
N GLY A 91 28.01 2.17 8.02
CA GLY A 91 28.87 2.94 7.12
C GLY A 91 28.19 3.33 5.81
N THR A 92 26.86 3.49 5.81
CA THR A 92 26.04 3.83 4.64
C THR A 92 25.35 5.19 4.79
N SER A 93 24.78 5.73 3.72
CA SER A 93 23.97 6.96 3.73
C SER A 93 22.53 6.75 3.28
N HIS A 94 22.06 5.50 3.15
CA HIS A 94 20.81 5.19 2.46
C HIS A 94 19.58 5.85 3.09
N TRP A 95 19.50 5.91 4.43
CA TRP A 95 18.38 6.56 5.09
C TRP A 95 18.47 8.08 4.99
N ASN A 96 19.67 8.65 5.12
CA ASN A 96 19.93 10.07 4.94
C ASN A 96 19.58 10.53 3.51
N ASP A 97 19.98 9.78 2.49
CA ASP A 97 19.70 10.10 1.10
C ASP A 97 18.19 10.08 0.81
N ALA A 98 17.48 9.11 1.41
CA ALA A 98 16.02 9.03 1.33
C ALA A 98 15.35 10.24 2.01
N LEU A 99 15.85 10.68 3.17
CA LEU A 99 15.38 11.88 3.87
C LEU A 99 15.57 13.14 3.02
N ILE A 100 16.78 13.36 2.50
CA ILE A 100 17.11 14.53 1.67
C ILE A 100 16.20 14.58 0.43
N LYS A 101 15.97 13.43 -0.22
CA LYS A 101 15.08 13.34 -1.39
C LYS A 101 13.64 13.72 -1.05
N GLU A 102 13.13 13.27 0.10
CA GLU A 102 11.78 13.60 0.53
C GLU A 102 11.66 15.08 0.95
N VAL A 103 12.67 15.67 1.59
CA VAL A 103 12.71 17.10 1.92
C VAL A 103 12.60 17.95 0.65
N LYS A 104 13.41 17.65 -0.37
CA LYS A 104 13.32 18.34 -1.67
C LYS A 104 11.92 18.26 -2.30
N THR A 105 11.22 17.15 -2.07
CA THR A 105 9.88 16.93 -2.62
C THR A 105 8.82 17.75 -1.90
N ILE A 106 8.92 17.90 -0.57
CA ILE A 106 7.91 18.62 0.23
C ILE A 106 8.14 20.13 0.29
N LEU A 107 9.38 20.63 0.13
CA LEU A 107 9.68 22.07 0.21
C LEU A 107 8.76 22.96 -0.65
N PRO A 108 8.44 22.62 -1.92
CA PRO A 108 7.51 23.41 -2.74
C PRO A 108 6.06 23.45 -2.25
N ALA A 109 5.69 22.63 -1.27
CA ALA A 109 4.39 22.61 -0.62
C ALA A 109 4.33 23.50 0.63
N LEU A 110 5.45 24.08 1.06
CA LEU A 110 5.60 24.87 2.28
C LEU A 110 5.85 26.34 1.94
N ARG A 111 5.01 27.26 2.46
CA ARG A 111 5.32 28.69 2.55
C ARG A 111 5.94 28.95 3.92
N ILE A 112 7.25 29.16 3.97
CA ILE A 112 7.99 29.38 5.21
C ILE A 112 7.69 30.80 5.69
N LEU A 113 7.30 30.92 6.97
CA LEU A 113 7.06 32.19 7.63
C LEU A 113 8.39 32.75 8.12
N GLU A 114 8.52 34.07 8.07
CA GLU A 114 9.64 34.76 8.72
C GLU A 114 9.51 34.67 10.25
N ASP A 115 10.61 34.84 10.98
CA ASP A 115 10.64 34.61 12.44
C ASP A 115 9.70 35.57 13.20
N ASP A 116 9.43 36.74 12.61
CA ASP A 116 8.56 37.78 13.14
C ASP A 116 7.13 37.75 12.54
N GLU A 117 6.84 36.85 11.58
CA GLU A 117 5.53 36.75 10.94
C GLU A 117 4.56 35.93 11.81
N ASP A 118 3.49 36.58 12.26
CA ASP A 118 2.43 35.90 13.02
C ASP A 118 1.68 34.88 12.17
N VAL A 119 1.21 33.84 12.84
CA VAL A 119 0.34 32.84 12.20
C VAL A 119 -0.98 33.51 11.83
N PRO A 120 -1.42 33.46 10.56
CA PRO A 120 -2.69 34.07 10.17
C PRO A 120 -3.87 33.45 10.92
N VAL A 121 -4.90 34.27 11.18
CA VAL A 121 -6.11 33.84 11.89
C VAL A 121 -6.82 32.73 11.10
N GLY A 122 -7.21 31.65 11.80
CA GLY A 122 -7.89 30.50 11.20
C GLY A 122 -7.00 29.31 10.84
N TYR A 123 -5.70 29.36 11.14
CA TYR A 123 -4.79 28.23 10.94
C TYR A 123 -4.56 27.42 12.23
N GLN A 124 -4.53 26.09 12.09
CA GLN A 124 -4.19 25.18 13.17
C GLN A 124 -2.74 24.70 13.04
N LEU A 125 -2.01 24.64 14.16
CA LEU A 125 -0.67 24.09 14.22
C LEU A 125 -0.71 22.56 14.11
N ILE A 126 0.09 21.98 13.21
CA ILE A 126 0.23 20.54 12.98
C ILE A 126 1.71 20.18 12.90
N GLU A 127 2.10 19.09 13.55
CA GLU A 127 3.45 18.56 13.43
C GLU A 127 3.62 17.70 12.17
N LEU A 128 4.81 17.72 11.57
CA LEU A 128 5.18 16.73 10.54
C LEU A 128 5.98 15.56 11.14
N MET A 129 5.56 14.35 10.82
CA MET A 129 6.25 13.12 11.15
C MET A 129 6.91 12.51 9.92
N THR A 130 8.07 11.89 10.10
CA THR A 130 8.69 11.08 9.04
C THR A 130 8.31 9.63 9.25
N VAL A 131 7.91 8.94 8.18
CA VAL A 131 7.66 7.50 8.14
C VAL A 131 8.69 6.87 7.22
N PHE A 132 9.21 5.71 7.62
CA PHE A 132 10.23 4.98 6.88
C PHE A 132 9.67 3.69 6.29
N ASP A 133 10.22 3.29 5.15
CA ASP A 133 9.91 2.03 4.50
C ASP A 133 11.13 1.51 3.71
N VAL A 134 11.14 0.21 3.41
CA VAL A 134 12.12 -0.44 2.55
C VAL A 134 11.39 -1.05 1.36
N LYS A 135 11.84 -0.73 0.15
CA LYS A 135 11.33 -1.33 -1.08
C LYS A 135 11.88 -2.74 -1.29
N MET A 136 11.28 -3.50 -2.21
CA MET A 136 11.71 -4.88 -2.53
C MET A 136 13.13 -4.93 -3.11
N ASP A 137 13.57 -3.88 -3.79
CA ASP A 137 14.94 -3.69 -4.29
C ASP A 137 15.91 -3.21 -3.19
N LEU A 138 15.49 -3.28 -1.92
CA LEU A 138 16.20 -2.81 -0.73
C LEU A 138 16.42 -1.29 -0.67
N THR A 139 15.83 -0.51 -1.58
CA THR A 139 15.92 0.95 -1.55
C THR A 139 15.19 1.50 -0.31
N ARG A 140 15.86 2.37 0.44
CA ARG A 140 15.30 3.06 1.61
C ARG A 140 14.37 4.17 1.14
N LYS A 141 13.23 4.31 1.80
CA LYS A 141 12.22 5.33 1.50
C LYS A 141 11.85 6.06 2.78
N ALA A 142 11.83 7.38 2.71
CA ALA A 142 11.29 8.24 3.76
C ALA A 142 10.08 8.99 3.19
N ARG A 143 9.06 9.20 4.01
CA ARG A 143 7.89 10.02 3.69
C ARG A 143 7.63 11.01 4.81
N ILE A 144 7.44 12.28 4.46
CA ILE A 144 7.08 13.32 5.42
C ILE A 144 5.57 13.51 5.36
N CYS A 145 4.90 13.21 6.47
CA CYS A 145 3.45 13.25 6.60
C CYS A 145 3.06 14.27 7.66
N ALA A 146 1.94 14.95 7.43
CA ALA A 146 1.28 15.77 8.44
C ALA A 146 0.53 14.89 9.43
N ARG A 147 0.60 15.25 10.71
CA ARG A 147 -0.13 14.60 11.80
C ARG A 147 -1.60 15.03 11.81
N GLY A 148 -2.37 14.57 10.83
CA GLY A 148 -3.82 14.84 10.75
C GLY A 148 -4.63 14.25 11.90
N ASP A 149 -4.03 13.42 12.77
CA ASP A 149 -4.62 13.03 14.05
C ASP A 149 -4.76 14.22 15.01
N GLN A 150 -3.94 15.27 14.85
CA GLN A 150 -3.99 16.50 15.63
C GLN A 150 -5.05 17.49 15.14
N THR A 151 -5.68 17.26 13.99
CA THR A 151 -6.74 18.12 13.47
C THR A 151 -8.11 17.48 13.59
N ASP A 152 -9.11 18.31 13.81
CA ASP A 152 -10.48 17.91 13.60
C ASP A 152 -10.78 17.82 12.10
N PRO A 153 -11.63 16.86 11.66
CA PRO A 153 -12.07 16.83 10.27
C PRO A 153 -12.81 18.15 9.97
N PRO A 154 -12.38 18.92 8.96
CA PRO A 154 -12.96 20.23 8.74
C PRO A 154 -14.39 20.11 8.16
N MET A 155 -15.28 21.02 8.56
CA MET A 155 -16.66 21.09 8.03
C MET A 155 -16.75 21.58 6.57
N SER A 156 -15.68 22.20 6.07
CA SER A 156 -15.52 22.67 4.69
C SER A 156 -14.05 22.62 4.26
N VAL A 157 -13.74 22.63 2.96
CA VAL A 157 -12.35 22.57 2.46
C VAL A 157 -11.58 23.82 2.91
N THR A 158 -10.91 23.77 4.05
CA THR A 158 -10.01 24.82 4.51
C THR A 158 -8.57 24.31 4.40
N TYR A 159 -7.83 24.85 3.43
CA TYR A 159 -6.38 24.72 3.33
C TYR A 159 -5.75 25.51 4.47
N ALA A 160 -5.58 24.91 5.65
CA ALA A 160 -5.01 25.66 6.77
C ALA A 160 -4.29 24.75 7.77
N SER A 161 -2.99 24.50 7.52
CA SER A 161 -2.09 24.00 8.55
C SER A 161 -0.85 24.87 8.61
N VAL A 162 -0.51 25.32 9.82
CA VAL A 162 0.84 25.81 10.12
C VAL A 162 1.64 24.64 10.67
N VAL A 163 2.88 24.51 10.25
CA VAL A 163 3.79 23.47 10.69
C VAL A 163 5.00 24.11 11.33
N THR A 164 5.44 23.59 12.48
CA THR A 164 6.77 23.85 13.04
C THR A 164 7.62 22.60 12.97
N ARG A 165 8.92 22.73 12.65
CA ARG A 165 9.86 21.60 12.64
C ARG A 165 11.27 21.96 13.04
N GLU A 166 11.71 21.48 14.20
CA GLU A 166 13.10 21.51 14.63
C GLU A 166 13.89 20.29 14.08
N ARG A 167 14.20 20.22 12.77
CA ARG A 167 14.96 19.08 12.20
C ARG A 167 16.10 19.49 11.27
N LYS A 168 17.28 18.85 11.43
CA LYS A 168 18.53 19.17 10.70
C LYS A 168 18.40 19.00 9.18
N GLU A 169 17.54 18.08 8.72
CA GLU A 169 17.32 17.83 7.28
C GLU A 169 16.72 19.02 6.53
N PHE A 170 16.11 19.97 7.26
CA PHE A 170 15.49 21.17 6.69
C PHE A 170 16.50 22.32 6.51
N GLY A 171 17.76 22.11 6.89
CA GLY A 171 18.82 23.12 6.75
C GLY A 171 18.45 24.41 7.47
N GLU A 172 18.53 25.54 6.77
CA GLU A 172 18.18 26.88 7.28
C GLU A 172 16.71 27.04 7.68
N TYR A 173 15.83 26.14 7.25
CA TYR A 173 14.41 26.17 7.57
C TYR A 173 14.06 25.39 8.84
N ALA A 174 15.05 24.77 9.49
CA ALA A 174 14.87 24.08 10.75
C ALA A 174 14.45 25.07 11.85
N GLY A 175 13.35 24.77 12.54
CA GLY A 175 12.76 25.55 13.63
C GLY A 175 11.67 26.50 13.17
N LYS A 176 11.59 26.81 11.86
CA LYS A 176 10.66 27.80 11.34
C LYS A 176 9.22 27.28 11.24
N LYS A 177 8.27 28.22 11.35
CA LYS A 177 6.86 27.98 11.05
C LYS A 177 6.67 28.01 9.52
N ALA A 178 5.78 27.18 8.99
CA ALA A 178 5.44 27.19 7.58
C ALA A 178 3.96 26.89 7.35
N ILE A 179 3.36 27.50 6.34
CA ILE A 179 1.98 27.22 5.92
C ILE A 179 1.99 26.18 4.80
N LEU A 180 1.13 25.17 4.91
CA LEU A 180 0.89 24.22 3.82
C LEU A 180 0.09 24.90 2.71
N VAL A 181 0.73 25.10 1.55
CA VAL A 181 0.09 25.68 0.35
C VAL A 181 -0.32 24.61 -0.68
N LYS A 182 0.13 23.36 -0.49
CA LYS A 182 -0.26 22.21 -1.29
C LYS A 182 -0.64 21.03 -0.39
N VAL A 183 -1.31 20.04 -0.97
CA VAL A 183 -1.73 18.83 -0.25
C VAL A 183 -0.51 18.00 0.14
N VAL A 184 -0.42 17.65 1.43
CA VAL A 184 0.60 16.75 1.99
C VAL A 184 -0.09 15.49 2.54
N TYR A 185 0.59 14.35 2.47
CA TYR A 185 0.12 13.09 3.05
C TYR A 185 -0.20 13.24 4.54
N GLY A 186 -1.24 12.53 5.01
CA GLY A 186 -1.56 12.40 6.43
C GLY A 186 -2.60 13.39 6.96
N LEU A 187 -3.01 14.41 6.19
CA LEU A 187 -4.15 15.25 6.54
C LEU A 187 -5.48 14.53 6.29
N LYS A 188 -6.41 14.60 7.24
CA LYS A 188 -7.78 14.05 7.09
C LYS A 188 -8.54 14.66 5.90
N SER A 189 -8.27 15.93 5.59
CA SER A 189 -8.90 16.66 4.48
C SER A 189 -8.26 16.43 3.11
N SER A 190 -7.06 15.85 3.03
CA SER A 190 -6.30 15.71 1.78
C SER A 190 -7.09 14.94 0.70
N GLY A 191 -7.68 13.79 1.06
CA GLY A 191 -8.45 12.97 0.14
C GLY A 191 -9.79 13.60 -0.27
N PHE A 192 -10.39 14.41 0.60
CA PHE A 192 -11.62 15.15 0.28
C PHE A 192 -11.34 16.33 -0.66
N ALA A 193 -10.29 17.11 -0.38
CA ALA A 193 -9.88 18.24 -1.23
C ALA A 193 -9.51 17.77 -2.64
N TRP A 194 -8.79 16.64 -2.76
CA TRP A 194 -8.52 16.01 -4.05
C TRP A 194 -9.80 15.61 -4.77
N ARG A 195 -10.71 14.88 -4.10
CA ARG A 195 -11.99 14.46 -4.70
C ARG A 195 -12.85 15.64 -5.14
N SER A 196 -12.92 16.71 -4.35
CA SER A 196 -13.69 17.92 -4.69
C SER A 196 -13.12 18.57 -5.94
N LEU A 197 -11.80 18.80 -5.98
CA LEU A 197 -11.14 19.40 -7.15
C LEU A 197 -11.35 18.55 -8.41
N CYS A 198 -11.17 17.22 -8.31
CA CYS A 198 -11.43 16.32 -9.44
C CYS A 198 -12.88 16.36 -9.90
N ALA A 199 -13.84 16.38 -8.97
CA ALA A 199 -15.26 16.46 -9.29
C ALA A 199 -15.63 17.78 -9.98
N ASP A 200 -15.05 18.90 -9.53
CA ASP A 200 -15.29 20.22 -10.13
C ASP A 200 -14.75 20.27 -11.56
N VAL A 201 -13.52 19.79 -11.79
CA VAL A 201 -12.95 19.68 -13.16
C VAL A 201 -13.81 18.79 -14.05
N LEU A 202 -14.24 17.63 -13.56
CA LEU A 202 -15.04 16.70 -14.36
C LEU A 202 -16.42 17.26 -14.72
N LYS A 203 -17.08 17.97 -13.81
CA LYS A 203 -18.38 18.58 -14.07
C LYS A 203 -18.28 19.82 -14.94
N GLU A 204 -17.42 20.75 -14.55
CA GLU A 204 -17.41 22.11 -15.10
C GLU A 204 -16.60 22.21 -16.39
N GLN A 205 -15.51 21.46 -16.52
CA GLN A 205 -14.61 21.54 -17.67
C GLN A 205 -14.83 20.41 -18.68
N LEU A 206 -15.23 19.22 -18.21
CA LEU A 206 -15.34 18.02 -19.05
C LEU A 206 -16.78 17.51 -19.24
N GLU A 207 -17.75 18.16 -18.59
CA GLU A 207 -19.20 17.88 -18.70
C GLU A 207 -19.62 16.45 -18.31
N PHE A 208 -18.83 15.80 -17.47
CA PHE A 208 -19.15 14.49 -16.92
C PHE A 208 -20.11 14.59 -15.72
N GLN A 209 -21.01 13.61 -15.61
CA GLN A 209 -21.94 13.49 -14.49
C GLN A 209 -21.66 12.20 -13.71
N PRO A 210 -21.71 12.23 -12.37
CA PRO A 210 -21.50 11.03 -11.58
C PRO A 210 -22.65 10.04 -11.80
N CYS A 211 -22.33 8.75 -11.81
CA CYS A 211 -23.31 7.69 -11.90
C CYS A 211 -24.00 7.48 -10.54
N CYS A 212 -25.30 7.18 -10.56
CA CYS A 212 -26.04 6.95 -9.32
C CYS A 212 -25.65 5.64 -8.60
N GLY A 213 -25.07 4.67 -9.32
CA GLY A 213 -24.68 3.37 -8.76
C GLY A 213 -23.30 3.37 -8.10
N ASP A 214 -22.40 4.25 -8.56
CA ASP A 214 -21.06 4.44 -8.01
C ASP A 214 -20.61 5.87 -8.29
N MET A 215 -20.28 6.60 -7.22
CA MET A 215 -19.90 8.01 -7.25
C MET A 215 -18.49 8.25 -7.83
N ASP A 216 -17.66 7.21 -7.91
CA ASP A 216 -16.34 7.26 -8.54
C ASP A 216 -16.40 6.91 -10.04
N VAL A 217 -17.58 6.51 -10.54
CA VAL A 217 -17.89 6.30 -11.98
C VAL A 217 -18.63 7.51 -12.53
N TRP A 218 -18.02 8.18 -13.49
CA TRP A 218 -18.54 9.36 -14.16
C TRP A 218 -18.94 9.01 -15.58
N ARG A 219 -19.96 9.67 -16.14
CA ARG A 219 -20.42 9.43 -17.50
C ARG A 219 -20.81 10.70 -18.23
N ARG A 220 -20.70 10.71 -19.55
CA ARG A 220 -21.33 11.71 -20.41
C ARG A 220 -21.85 11.08 -21.71
N PRO A 221 -22.96 11.59 -22.29
CA PRO A 221 -23.41 11.16 -23.61
C PRO A 221 -22.48 11.71 -24.71
N CYS A 222 -22.13 10.87 -25.68
CA CYS A 222 -21.31 11.23 -26.84
C CYS A 222 -21.88 10.60 -28.13
N GLN A 223 -21.42 11.08 -29.29
CA GLN A 223 -21.88 10.60 -30.60
C GLN A 223 -20.69 10.31 -31.51
N ARG A 224 -20.67 9.10 -32.09
CA ARG A 224 -19.62 8.70 -33.04
C ARG A 224 -19.81 9.41 -34.38
N LYS A 225 -18.77 9.42 -35.21
CA LYS A 225 -18.79 10.00 -36.58
C LYS A 225 -19.86 9.39 -37.49
N ASP A 226 -20.31 8.16 -37.20
CA ASP A 226 -21.40 7.47 -37.91
C ASP A 226 -22.81 7.84 -37.39
N GLY A 227 -22.90 8.73 -36.39
CA GLY A 227 -24.15 9.17 -35.77
C GLY A 227 -24.66 8.28 -34.64
N SER A 228 -24.00 7.16 -34.32
CA SER A 228 -24.39 6.30 -33.21
C SER A 228 -24.10 6.96 -31.85
N LYS A 229 -25.09 6.91 -30.94
CA LYS A 229 -24.99 7.46 -29.59
C LYS A 229 -24.31 6.45 -28.66
N TYR A 230 -23.39 6.91 -27.84
CA TYR A 230 -22.75 6.10 -26.80
C TYR A 230 -22.55 6.94 -25.53
N TYR A 231 -22.18 6.28 -24.44
CA TYR A 231 -21.74 6.95 -23.21
C TYR A 231 -20.26 6.75 -23.05
N GLU A 232 -19.54 7.82 -22.75
CA GLU A 232 -18.18 7.75 -22.25
C GLU A 232 -18.23 7.60 -20.74
N TYR A 233 -17.37 6.74 -20.19
CA TYR A 233 -17.24 6.56 -18.75
C TYR A 233 -15.83 6.93 -18.29
N ILE A 234 -15.74 7.60 -17.14
CA ILE A 234 -14.48 7.88 -16.44
C ILE A 234 -14.59 7.26 -15.06
N LEU A 235 -13.73 6.29 -14.75
CA LEU A 235 -13.52 5.87 -13.37
C LEU A 235 -12.39 6.69 -12.78
N ILE A 236 -12.65 7.40 -11.68
CA ILE A 236 -11.58 8.06 -10.94
C ILE A 236 -10.94 7.05 -9.99
N TYR A 237 -9.92 6.38 -10.50
CA TYR A 237 -8.87 5.74 -9.73
C TYR A 237 -7.54 6.22 -10.33
N THR A 238 -6.54 6.49 -9.50
CA THR A 238 -5.31 7.19 -9.89
C THR A 238 -4.52 6.45 -10.99
N ASP A 239 -4.51 6.97 -12.23
CA ASP A 239 -3.34 7.32 -13.08
C ASP A 239 -3.77 7.69 -14.54
N GLU A 240 -2.91 8.38 -15.29
CA GLU A 240 -3.15 8.99 -16.63
C GLU A 240 -3.06 7.98 -17.80
N CYS A 241 -3.87 8.16 -18.85
CA CYS A 241 -3.69 7.49 -20.16
C CYS A 241 -4.38 8.29 -21.29
N LYS A 242 -3.81 8.23 -22.51
CA LYS A 242 -4.31 8.90 -23.72
C LYS A 242 -4.93 7.89 -24.69
N LEU A 243 -6.12 8.18 -25.22
CA LEU A 243 -6.76 7.39 -26.29
C LEU A 243 -6.59 8.08 -27.65
N ASP A 244 -6.27 7.31 -28.68
CA ASP A 244 -6.19 7.78 -30.06
C ASP A 244 -7.60 7.86 -30.70
N GLY A 245 -8.03 9.05 -31.13
CA GLY A 245 -9.16 9.16 -32.06
C GLY A 245 -9.99 10.44 -32.02
N ASP A 246 -9.96 11.20 -30.92
CA ASP A 246 -10.75 12.42 -30.75
C ASP A 246 -9.87 13.60 -30.30
N ASP A 247 -10.20 14.81 -30.75
CA ASP A 247 -9.51 16.07 -30.40
C ASP A 247 -9.69 16.49 -28.92
N TYR A 248 -10.21 15.61 -28.07
CA TYR A 248 -10.46 15.85 -26.65
C TYR A 248 -9.67 14.88 -25.77
N PHE A 249 -9.01 15.41 -24.75
CA PHE A 249 -8.36 14.62 -23.70
C PHE A 249 -9.43 13.94 -22.83
N THR A 250 -9.42 12.61 -22.75
CA THR A 250 -10.23 11.82 -21.81
C THR A 250 -9.32 11.22 -20.73
N TRP A 251 -9.80 11.16 -19.49
CA TRP A 251 -9.07 10.57 -18.36
C TRP A 251 -9.55 9.13 -18.16
N ALA A 252 -8.71 8.14 -18.44
CA ALA A 252 -9.01 6.73 -18.26
C ALA A 252 -7.90 6.03 -17.48
N ILE A 253 -8.24 5.00 -16.71
CA ILE A 253 -7.27 4.09 -16.09
C ILE A 253 -6.85 3.08 -17.15
N GLY A 254 -5.69 3.31 -17.73
CA GLY A 254 -5.09 2.38 -18.69
C GLY A 254 -4.01 1.56 -18.01
N SER A 255 -4.20 0.25 -17.94
CA SER A 255 -3.09 -0.67 -17.58
C SER A 255 -2.03 -0.78 -18.69
N GLU A 256 -2.27 -0.16 -19.87
CA GLU A 256 -1.44 -0.32 -21.08
C GLU A 256 -0.04 0.26 -20.91
N GLU A 257 0.10 1.53 -20.51
CA GLU A 257 1.43 2.14 -20.33
C GLU A 257 2.22 1.42 -19.22
N TYR A 258 1.56 1.11 -18.12
CA TYR A 258 2.14 0.34 -17.02
C TYR A 258 2.59 -1.06 -17.48
N LEU A 259 1.75 -1.74 -18.27
CA LEU A 259 2.05 -3.06 -18.79
C LEU A 259 3.20 -3.01 -19.81
N GLN A 260 3.22 -2.03 -20.71
CA GLN A 260 4.30 -1.85 -21.69
C GLN A 260 5.64 -1.62 -21.00
N GLU A 261 5.68 -0.73 -20.01
CA GLU A 261 6.88 -0.44 -19.24
C GLU A 261 7.29 -1.66 -18.40
N SER A 262 6.35 -2.32 -17.74
CA SER A 262 6.58 -3.57 -17.00
C SER A 262 7.14 -4.67 -17.90
N LEU A 263 6.58 -4.86 -19.09
CA LEU A 263 7.07 -5.83 -20.08
C LEU A 263 8.48 -5.47 -20.56
N ARG A 264 8.80 -4.18 -20.74
CA ARG A 264 10.14 -3.72 -21.10
C ARG A 264 11.15 -4.06 -20.02
N VAL A 265 10.83 -3.76 -18.77
CA VAL A 265 11.68 -4.04 -17.59
C VAL A 265 11.88 -5.55 -17.42
N VAL A 266 10.79 -6.33 -17.46
CA VAL A 266 10.83 -7.79 -17.31
C VAL A 266 11.63 -8.44 -18.44
N LYS A 267 11.41 -8.06 -19.70
CA LYS A 267 12.18 -8.56 -20.86
C LYS A 267 13.68 -8.31 -20.70
N LYS A 268 14.05 -7.10 -20.24
CA LYS A 268 15.47 -6.77 -19.98
C LYS A 268 16.06 -7.64 -18.87
N ARG A 269 15.28 -7.97 -17.84
CA ARG A 269 15.74 -8.77 -16.69
C ARG A 269 15.86 -10.26 -17.00
N ILE A 270 14.99 -10.81 -17.85
CA ILE A 270 15.02 -12.24 -18.22
C ILE A 270 16.01 -12.57 -19.35
N ALA A 271 16.43 -11.59 -20.16
CA ALA A 271 17.33 -11.83 -21.29
C ALA A 271 18.69 -12.43 -20.88
N PRO A 272 19.37 -11.97 -19.80
CA PRO A 272 20.58 -12.62 -19.29
C PRO A 272 20.35 -14.06 -18.80
N MET A 273 19.13 -14.38 -18.37
CA MET A 273 18.72 -15.72 -17.93
C MET A 273 18.39 -16.65 -19.10
N GLN A 274 18.57 -16.20 -20.35
CA GLN A 274 18.20 -16.93 -21.58
C GLN A 274 16.71 -17.31 -21.67
N LEU A 275 15.87 -16.60 -20.92
CA LEU A 275 14.42 -16.81 -20.90
C LEU A 275 13.70 -15.82 -21.82
N THR A 276 12.59 -16.26 -22.40
CA THR A 276 11.75 -15.41 -23.25
C THR A 276 10.27 -15.55 -22.90
N LEU A 277 9.53 -14.44 -22.93
CA LEU A 277 8.08 -14.47 -22.78
C LEU A 277 7.44 -15.06 -24.05
N LYS A 278 6.53 -16.02 -23.86
CA LYS A 278 5.76 -16.64 -24.94
C LYS A 278 5.02 -15.57 -25.77
N LYS A 279 4.90 -15.80 -27.08
CA LYS A 279 4.27 -14.85 -28.01
C LYS A 279 2.75 -14.85 -27.95
N LYS A 280 2.14 -15.99 -27.65
CA LYS A 280 0.69 -16.17 -27.61
C LYS A 280 0.32 -17.16 -26.51
N VAL A 281 -0.58 -16.74 -25.63
CA VAL A 281 -1.04 -17.52 -24.49
C VAL A 281 -2.53 -17.25 -24.31
N TYR A 282 -3.32 -18.31 -24.09
CA TYR A 282 -4.78 -18.22 -24.01
C TYR A 282 -5.34 -18.43 -22.60
N SER A 283 -4.52 -18.91 -21.67
CA SER A 283 -4.90 -19.19 -20.28
C SER A 283 -3.97 -18.47 -19.32
N THR A 284 -4.54 -17.98 -18.22
CA THR A 284 -3.86 -17.25 -17.13
C THR A 284 -2.72 -18.07 -16.51
N LEU A 285 -2.94 -19.35 -16.25
CA LEU A 285 -1.90 -20.32 -15.88
C LEU A 285 -1.64 -21.33 -17.01
N PRO A 286 -0.46 -21.98 -17.03
CA PRO A 286 -0.21 -23.09 -17.96
C PRO A 286 -1.23 -24.22 -17.78
N THR A 287 -1.62 -24.86 -18.88
CA THR A 287 -2.62 -25.93 -18.86
C THR A 287 -2.22 -27.05 -17.91
N GLY A 288 -3.10 -27.37 -16.95
CA GLY A 288 -2.87 -28.44 -15.96
C GLY A 288 -1.90 -28.06 -14.83
N TYR A 289 -1.34 -26.84 -14.84
CA TYR A 289 -0.46 -26.38 -13.78
C TYR A 289 -1.27 -25.99 -12.53
N LYS A 290 -0.83 -26.52 -11.38
CA LYS A 290 -1.42 -26.27 -10.06
C LYS A 290 -0.30 -25.85 -9.10
N PRO A 291 -0.24 -24.57 -8.69
CA PRO A 291 0.84 -24.07 -7.84
C PRO A 291 1.05 -24.89 -6.56
N GLU A 292 -0.03 -25.36 -5.94
CA GLU A 292 0.01 -26.14 -4.71
C GLU A 292 0.64 -27.54 -4.86
N LEU A 293 0.73 -28.04 -6.09
CA LEU A 293 1.35 -29.33 -6.41
C LEU A 293 2.75 -29.17 -7.01
N ASP A 294 3.28 -27.95 -7.08
CA ASP A 294 4.59 -27.71 -7.67
C ASP A 294 5.69 -28.31 -6.79
N SER A 295 6.43 -29.26 -7.37
CA SER A 295 7.55 -29.96 -6.74
C SER A 295 8.89 -29.58 -7.36
N THR A 296 8.95 -28.51 -8.16
CA THR A 296 10.20 -28.06 -8.79
C THR A 296 11.18 -27.52 -7.74
N PRO A 297 12.49 -27.45 -8.04
CA PRO A 297 13.47 -26.90 -7.13
C PRO A 297 13.12 -25.47 -6.66
N PHE A 298 13.61 -25.11 -5.48
CA PHE A 298 13.56 -23.73 -5.04
C PHE A 298 14.47 -22.88 -5.92
N ILE A 299 14.02 -21.66 -6.19
CA ILE A 299 14.84 -20.67 -6.89
C ILE A 299 15.84 -20.04 -5.92
N ASP A 300 16.95 -19.56 -6.45
CA ASP A 300 17.96 -18.81 -5.69
C ASP A 300 17.42 -17.46 -5.19
N ASP A 301 18.13 -16.85 -4.24
CA ASP A 301 17.68 -15.61 -3.58
C ASP A 301 17.51 -14.43 -4.56
N ASP A 302 18.37 -14.30 -5.58
CA ASP A 302 18.26 -13.22 -6.56
C ASP A 302 17.02 -13.41 -7.45
N THR A 303 16.75 -14.65 -7.86
CA THR A 303 15.54 -15.00 -8.63
C THR A 303 14.29 -14.93 -7.75
N ALA A 304 14.37 -15.24 -6.45
CA ALA A 304 13.28 -15.07 -5.49
C ALA A 304 12.89 -13.61 -5.30
N ILE A 305 13.87 -12.70 -5.18
CA ILE A 305 13.63 -11.26 -5.16
C ILE A 305 12.91 -10.84 -6.44
N PHE A 306 13.37 -11.35 -7.59
CA PHE A 306 12.73 -11.04 -8.87
C PHE A 306 11.30 -11.60 -8.97
N TYR A 307 11.05 -12.81 -8.47
CA TYR A 307 9.70 -13.38 -8.37
C TYR A 307 8.76 -12.46 -7.57
N MET A 308 9.19 -11.99 -6.41
CA MET A 308 8.38 -11.09 -5.59
C MET A 308 8.13 -9.74 -6.31
N GLN A 309 9.09 -9.25 -7.08
CA GLN A 309 8.90 -8.08 -7.94
C GLN A 309 7.86 -8.35 -9.04
N LEU A 310 7.89 -9.52 -9.68
CA LEU A 310 6.88 -9.92 -10.67
C LEU A 310 5.48 -9.99 -10.06
N ILE A 311 5.33 -10.54 -8.86
CA ILE A 311 4.05 -10.54 -8.14
C ILE A 311 3.59 -9.12 -7.84
N GLY A 312 4.50 -8.22 -7.42
CA GLY A 312 4.19 -6.81 -7.25
C GLY A 312 3.66 -6.17 -8.53
N ILE A 313 4.32 -6.41 -9.67
CA ILE A 313 3.88 -5.93 -10.98
C ILE A 313 2.47 -6.44 -11.31
N LEU A 314 2.23 -7.73 -11.09
CA LEU A 314 0.94 -8.35 -11.37
C LEU A 314 -0.17 -7.84 -10.44
N CYS A 315 0.11 -7.57 -9.16
CA CYS A 315 -0.86 -6.94 -8.26
C CYS A 315 -1.25 -5.54 -8.74
N TRP A 316 -0.28 -4.72 -9.14
CA TRP A 316 -0.57 -3.40 -9.73
C TRP A 316 -1.39 -3.52 -11.02
N LEU A 317 -1.12 -4.53 -11.84
CA LEU A 317 -1.90 -4.79 -13.04
C LEU A 317 -3.38 -5.09 -12.72
N VAL A 318 -3.65 -5.85 -11.65
CA VAL A 318 -5.00 -6.12 -11.14
C VAL A 318 -5.67 -4.83 -10.64
N GLU A 319 -4.96 -4.01 -9.87
CA GLU A 319 -5.46 -2.72 -9.38
C GLU A 319 -5.77 -1.72 -10.51
N LEU A 320 -5.03 -1.79 -11.62
CA LEU A 320 -5.27 -1.00 -12.84
C LEU A 320 -6.37 -1.58 -13.75
N GLY A 321 -7.18 -2.52 -13.23
CA GLY A 321 -8.39 -3.01 -13.89
C GLY A 321 -8.30 -4.40 -14.52
N ARG A 322 -7.16 -5.11 -14.45
CA ARG A 322 -7.03 -6.50 -14.95
C ARG A 322 -7.45 -7.53 -13.91
N ILE A 323 -8.73 -7.46 -13.53
CA ILE A 323 -9.35 -8.35 -12.54
C ILE A 323 -9.34 -9.82 -13.01
N ASP A 324 -9.22 -10.06 -14.32
CA ASP A 324 -9.21 -11.39 -14.94
C ASP A 324 -8.05 -12.30 -14.52
N VAL A 325 -6.98 -11.76 -13.91
CA VAL A 325 -5.87 -12.54 -13.31
C VAL A 325 -5.81 -12.46 -11.79
N ALA A 326 -6.76 -11.81 -11.14
CA ALA A 326 -6.70 -11.55 -9.70
C ALA A 326 -6.58 -12.83 -8.87
N ALA A 327 -7.29 -13.89 -9.28
CA ALA A 327 -7.27 -15.17 -8.58
C ALA A 327 -5.88 -15.84 -8.66
N GLU A 328 -5.32 -15.91 -9.85
CA GLU A 328 -4.02 -16.53 -10.13
C GLU A 328 -2.88 -15.77 -9.47
N VAL A 329 -2.92 -14.44 -9.53
CA VAL A 329 -1.95 -13.58 -8.84
C VAL A 329 -2.01 -13.77 -7.33
N SER A 330 -3.22 -13.86 -6.76
CA SER A 330 -3.40 -14.12 -5.33
C SER A 330 -2.83 -15.50 -4.94
N MET A 331 -3.09 -16.54 -5.73
CA MET A 331 -2.53 -17.88 -5.51
C MET A 331 -1.00 -17.86 -5.52
N LEU A 332 -0.39 -17.27 -6.54
CA LEU A 332 1.07 -17.20 -6.66
C LEU A 332 1.72 -16.34 -5.56
N SER A 333 1.05 -15.27 -5.12
CA SER A 333 1.52 -14.40 -4.03
C SER A 333 1.73 -15.15 -2.71
N SER A 334 0.97 -16.22 -2.46
CA SER A 334 1.12 -17.05 -1.25
C SER A 334 2.48 -17.74 -1.15
N TYR A 335 3.20 -17.91 -2.26
CA TYR A 335 4.50 -18.57 -2.34
C TYR A 335 5.69 -17.59 -2.28
N ASN A 336 5.47 -16.29 -2.05
CA ASN A 336 6.53 -15.27 -1.99
C ASN A 336 7.64 -15.58 -0.97
N ALA A 337 7.32 -16.29 0.11
CA ALA A 337 8.29 -16.63 1.15
C ALA A 337 9.25 -17.75 0.72
N MET A 338 8.83 -18.64 -0.19
CA MET A 338 9.62 -19.79 -0.63
C MET A 338 9.20 -20.22 -2.05
N PRO A 339 9.49 -19.39 -3.06
CA PRO A 339 9.09 -19.65 -4.43
C PRO A 339 9.91 -20.79 -5.07
N ARG A 340 9.32 -21.43 -6.08
CA ARG A 340 9.90 -22.54 -6.84
C ARG A 340 10.00 -22.16 -8.32
N GLU A 341 10.77 -22.89 -9.10
CA GLU A 341 10.94 -22.63 -10.54
C GLU A 341 9.61 -22.57 -11.29
N GLY A 342 8.69 -23.49 -11.00
CA GLY A 342 7.36 -23.50 -11.60
C GLY A 342 6.54 -22.27 -11.24
N HIS A 343 6.59 -21.81 -9.98
CA HIS A 343 5.95 -20.56 -9.56
C HIS A 343 6.47 -19.37 -10.35
N PHE A 344 7.79 -19.28 -10.51
CA PHE A 344 8.44 -18.22 -11.26
C PHE A 344 8.02 -18.23 -12.74
N HIS A 345 8.03 -19.39 -13.39
CA HIS A 345 7.58 -19.51 -14.77
C HIS A 345 6.07 -19.23 -14.94
N ALA A 346 5.25 -19.59 -13.96
CA ALA A 346 3.82 -19.27 -13.96
C ALA A 346 3.57 -17.75 -13.87
N ALA A 347 4.31 -17.03 -13.01
CA ALA A 347 4.22 -15.57 -12.93
C ALA A 347 4.62 -14.89 -14.26
N LEU A 348 5.69 -15.36 -14.91
CA LEU A 348 6.08 -14.90 -16.25
C LEU A 348 5.02 -15.24 -17.32
N HIS A 349 4.36 -16.40 -17.19
CA HIS A 349 3.31 -16.84 -18.10
C HIS A 349 2.07 -15.93 -18.03
N ILE A 350 1.67 -15.47 -16.83
CA ILE A 350 0.59 -14.49 -16.66
C ILE A 350 0.90 -13.19 -17.43
N LEU A 351 2.11 -12.65 -17.30
CA LEU A 351 2.53 -11.47 -18.06
C LEU A 351 2.50 -11.69 -19.58
N ALA A 352 2.75 -12.92 -20.04
CA ALA A 352 2.72 -13.28 -21.45
C ALA A 352 1.30 -13.32 -22.06
N VAL A 353 0.25 -13.55 -21.26
CA VAL A 353 -1.17 -13.46 -21.69
C VAL A 353 -1.47 -12.09 -22.29
N TYR A 354 -0.92 -11.05 -21.69
CA TYR A 354 -1.21 -9.67 -22.03
C TYR A 354 -0.28 -9.08 -23.09
N ARG A 355 0.75 -9.83 -23.50
CA ARG A 355 1.51 -9.52 -24.70
C ARG A 355 0.67 -9.68 -25.99
N SER A 356 -0.37 -10.50 -25.95
CA SER A 356 -1.23 -10.84 -27.10
C SER A 356 -2.63 -10.24 -27.04
N THR A 357 -2.98 -9.55 -25.95
CA THR A 357 -4.36 -9.18 -25.62
C THR A 357 -4.43 -7.70 -25.24
N LEU A 358 -4.37 -6.83 -26.26
CA LEU A 358 -4.78 -5.43 -26.18
C LEU A 358 -6.31 -5.42 -26.04
N ILE A 359 -6.80 -5.57 -24.81
CA ILE A 359 -8.18 -5.23 -24.51
C ILE A 359 -8.17 -3.74 -24.16
N VAL A 360 -8.56 -2.95 -25.16
CA VAL A 360 -9.08 -1.60 -24.93
C VAL A 360 -10.29 -1.77 -24.02
N CYS A 361 -10.20 -1.29 -22.78
CA CYS A 361 -11.38 -1.16 -21.93
C CYS A 361 -12.33 -0.19 -22.65
N LEU A 362 -13.52 -0.69 -23.02
CA LEU A 362 -14.62 0.07 -23.61
C LEU A 362 -15.38 0.85 -22.54
#